data_AF-A0A7X6A0V3-F1
#
_entry.id   AF-A0A7X6A0V3-F1
#
_cell.length_a   1.000
_cell.length_b   1.000
_cell.length_c   1.000
_cell.angle_alpha   90.00
_cell.angle_beta   90.00
_cell.angle_gamma   90.00
#
_symmetry.space_group_name_H-M   'P 1'
#
loop_
_entity.id
_entity.type
_entity.pdbx_description
1 polymer ?
#
loop_
_entity_poly.entity_id
_entity_poly.type
_entity_poly.pdbx_seq_one_letter_code
_entity_poly.pdbx_strand_id
1 'polypeptide(L)'
;MRQSRIPLLAAALLAAASLSTPALATAAAPAKQSVPAPPAPVAQPGPHRASNLVVESATELGPITQNPHNAARDNGQSVRYGNQSVWFFDDTILKNPDGFLTSTAATTSDLDASDNITLTSANPLDEHSTGVPPEFVPFSAAELAFQQEHASADCTNSTDEYCGTVFAHWPGPAVVDQARHRILVSYGKLCRGGRVGTPCESGFVGQAQGTGLVSVDMNSKTITRLTATNRPADIPSPEGTDDTLFFPVGQDWSGQAMVLVGDTLYGYGKCTLDGCGVAKVPVANVTDISQWRYYVGADSNGNPQWSTDPGQAVVVKANGAAGSTVYWDSAFGAYVNTFMQFLAQDVMYQTAPTPWGPWSTPSKLFTAAKTSGVEYAAFAHPEYTSADGLTKYYTYYTSSTGAQMLVKVRFARAPKGS
;
A
#
# COMPACT_ATOMS: atom_id res chain seq x y z
N MET A 1 28.44 -4.20 30.64
CA MET A 1 27.51 -3.91 29.53
C MET A 1 27.63 -2.43 29.19
N ARG A 2 28.07 -2.08 27.97
CA ARG A 2 28.03 -0.73 27.41
C ARG A 2 27.61 -0.89 25.95
N GLN A 3 26.39 -0.47 25.62
CA GLN A 3 25.95 -0.41 24.22
C GLN A 3 26.68 0.75 23.54
N SER A 4 27.23 0.50 22.35
CA SER A 4 27.86 1.53 21.54
C SER A 4 26.80 2.40 20.90
N ARG A 5 26.91 3.74 21.03
CA ARG A 5 26.04 4.68 20.32
C ARG A 5 26.51 4.79 18.88
N ILE A 6 25.73 4.26 17.94
CA ILE A 6 25.95 4.46 16.50
C ILE A 6 25.29 5.80 16.10
N PRO A 7 25.98 6.68 15.35
CA PRO A 7 25.43 7.99 15.00
C PRO A 7 24.40 7.91 13.87
N LEU A 8 23.34 8.72 13.94
CA LEU A 8 22.48 9.00 12.79
C LEU A 8 23.30 9.78 11.75
N LEU A 9 23.41 9.27 10.51
CA LEU A 9 23.80 10.07 9.35
C LEU A 9 23.38 9.41 8.02
N ALA A 10 22.45 10.09 7.34
CA ALA A 10 22.18 10.10 5.90
C ALA A 10 22.14 8.77 5.11
N ALA A 11 20.92 8.32 4.79
CA ALA A 11 20.68 7.39 3.68
C ALA A 11 20.23 8.16 2.43
N ALA A 12 21.01 8.12 1.35
CA ALA A 12 20.60 8.52 0.01
C ALA A 12 21.56 7.93 -1.05
N LEU A 13 21.21 6.79 -1.66
CA LEU A 13 21.36 6.54 -3.11
C LEU A 13 20.67 5.22 -3.56
N LEU A 14 19.95 5.35 -4.68
CA LEU A 14 19.30 4.38 -5.60
C LEU A 14 19.17 2.87 -5.31
N ALA A 15 17.89 2.45 -5.23
CA ALA A 15 17.15 1.55 -6.15
C ALA A 15 17.46 0.04 -6.30
N ALA A 16 16.34 -0.69 -6.45
CA ALA A 16 16.18 -2.00 -7.10
C ALA A 16 16.61 -3.27 -6.33
N ALA A 17 15.84 -3.59 -5.29
CA ALA A 17 15.35 -4.96 -5.08
C ALA A 17 13.91 -4.89 -4.56
N SER A 18 13.11 -5.87 -4.94
CA SER A 18 11.66 -5.91 -4.79
C SER A 18 11.21 -6.47 -3.42
N LEU A 19 9.89 -6.53 -3.27
CA LEU A 19 9.12 -7.47 -2.45
C LEU A 19 9.53 -7.75 -1.01
N SER A 20 8.71 -7.14 -0.19
CA SER A 20 7.88 -7.49 0.96
C SER A 20 8.13 -8.38 2.29
N THR A 21 7.23 -9.18 2.92
CA THR A 21 6.80 -9.00 4.33
C THR A 21 6.22 -10.19 5.33
N PRO A 22 6.40 -10.26 6.74
CA PRO A 22 5.74 -11.13 7.87
C PRO A 22 5.28 -10.51 9.36
N ALA A 23 4.46 -11.14 10.29
CA ALA A 23 3.85 -10.72 11.68
C ALA A 23 3.07 -11.71 12.71
N LEU A 24 1.74 -11.54 13.05
CA LEU A 24 0.78 -12.35 13.89
C LEU A 24 0.91 -12.04 15.42
N ALA A 25 0.21 -11.02 15.96
CA ALA A 25 -1.19 -11.04 16.46
C ALA A 25 -1.31 -11.52 17.93
N THR A 26 -2.38 -11.39 18.74
CA THR A 26 -3.72 -10.73 18.80
C THR A 26 -4.06 -10.69 20.31
N ALA A 27 -4.74 -9.73 20.98
CA ALA A 27 -5.88 -8.84 20.70
C ALA A 27 -7.29 -9.45 20.91
N ALA A 28 -8.11 -8.79 21.74
CA ALA A 28 -9.59 -8.85 21.92
C ALA A 28 -9.97 -7.95 23.14
N ALA A 29 -11.16 -7.39 23.38
CA ALA A 29 -12.38 -6.98 22.63
C ALA A 29 -13.27 -6.19 23.68
N PRO A 30 -14.30 -5.33 23.38
CA PRO A 30 -15.59 -5.79 22.80
C PRO A 30 -16.54 -4.71 22.13
N ALA A 31 -17.79 -5.14 21.85
CA ALA A 31 -19.05 -4.37 21.75
C ALA A 31 -19.43 -3.65 20.44
N LYS A 32 -20.75 -3.36 20.27
CA LYS A 32 -21.46 -3.21 18.97
C LYS A 32 -22.20 -1.87 18.81
N GLN A 33 -22.27 -1.34 17.58
CA GLN A 33 -23.21 -0.30 17.13
C GLN A 33 -23.82 -0.60 15.75
N SER A 34 -24.87 0.15 15.36
CA SER A 34 -25.76 -0.10 14.21
C SER A 34 -25.31 0.54 12.89
N VAL A 35 -25.63 -0.11 11.75
CA VAL A 35 -25.11 0.21 10.40
C VAL A 35 -26.14 0.99 9.54
N PRO A 36 -25.75 2.02 8.77
CA PRO A 36 -26.61 2.73 7.81
C PRO A 36 -26.67 2.06 6.41
N ALA A 37 -27.66 2.45 5.60
CA ALA A 37 -28.00 1.82 4.32
C ALA A 37 -26.95 2.01 3.20
N PRO A 38 -26.86 1.07 2.22
CA PRO A 38 -25.85 1.10 1.16
C PRO A 38 -26.11 2.15 0.06
N PRO A 39 -25.06 2.61 -0.65
CA PRO A 39 -25.17 3.58 -1.74
C PRO A 39 -25.80 3.00 -3.02
N ALA A 40 -26.35 3.88 -3.86
CA ALA A 40 -27.01 3.54 -5.11
C ALA A 40 -26.04 3.01 -6.20
N PRO A 41 -26.51 2.17 -7.15
CA PRO A 41 -25.66 1.60 -8.20
C PRO A 41 -25.13 2.66 -9.18
N VAL A 42 -23.88 2.47 -9.61
CA VAL A 42 -23.17 3.36 -10.54
C VAL A 42 -23.74 3.21 -11.96
N ALA A 43 -24.08 4.34 -12.60
CA ALA A 43 -24.57 4.37 -13.97
C ALA A 43 -23.48 3.99 -14.99
N GLN A 44 -23.89 3.37 -16.11
CA GLN A 44 -23.01 3.04 -17.23
C GLN A 44 -22.32 4.31 -17.80
N PRO A 45 -21.02 4.27 -18.17
CA PRO A 45 -20.32 5.47 -18.63
C PRO A 45 -20.82 5.95 -20.00
N GLY A 46 -21.18 7.24 -20.08
CA GLY A 46 -21.25 7.94 -21.37
C GLY A 46 -19.85 8.20 -21.95
N PRO A 47 -19.74 8.79 -23.15
CA PRO A 47 -18.45 9.13 -23.73
C PRO A 47 -17.62 10.02 -22.80
N HIS A 48 -16.40 9.59 -22.49
CA HIS A 48 -15.50 10.23 -21.53
C HIS A 48 -15.23 11.69 -21.92
N ARG A 49 -15.71 12.62 -21.09
CA ARG A 49 -15.24 14.00 -21.11
C ARG A 49 -14.07 14.09 -20.14
N ALA A 50 -12.93 14.58 -20.63
CA ALA A 50 -11.84 14.98 -19.74
C ALA A 50 -12.38 15.92 -18.67
N SER A 51 -12.00 15.68 -17.42
CA SER A 51 -12.42 16.55 -16.32
C SER A 51 -11.91 17.97 -16.54
N ASN A 52 -12.76 18.96 -16.26
CA ASN A 52 -12.34 20.36 -16.25
C ASN A 52 -11.81 20.80 -14.87
N LEU A 53 -11.51 19.87 -13.96
CA LEU A 53 -10.88 20.20 -12.69
C LEU A 53 -9.40 20.51 -12.88
N VAL A 54 -8.96 21.62 -12.30
CA VAL A 54 -7.57 22.05 -12.21
C VAL A 54 -7.23 22.34 -10.76
N VAL A 55 -5.97 22.14 -10.38
CA VAL A 55 -5.50 22.51 -9.04
C VAL A 55 -5.58 24.03 -8.89
N GLU A 56 -6.28 24.47 -7.85
CA GLU A 56 -6.46 25.86 -7.45
C GLU A 56 -5.42 26.25 -6.40
N SER A 57 -5.22 25.38 -5.40
CA SER A 57 -4.20 25.56 -4.37
C SER A 57 -3.79 24.22 -3.75
N ALA A 58 -2.59 24.19 -3.18
CA ALA A 58 -2.12 23.13 -2.29
C ALA A 58 -1.57 23.77 -1.02
N THR A 59 -1.82 23.17 0.14
CA THR A 59 -1.41 23.68 1.45
C THR A 59 -1.03 22.50 2.34
N GLU A 60 0.22 22.47 2.77
CA GLU A 60 0.71 21.51 3.75
C GLU A 60 0.17 21.87 5.14
N LEU A 61 -0.40 20.89 5.83
CA LEU A 61 -0.96 21.03 7.19
C LEU A 61 0.03 20.54 8.26
N GLY A 62 1.17 19.98 7.85
CA GLY A 62 2.21 19.44 8.73
C GLY A 62 2.13 17.91 8.88
N PRO A 63 2.91 17.33 9.82
CA PRO A 63 2.91 15.90 10.07
C PRO A 63 1.60 15.46 10.74
N ILE A 64 1.07 14.31 10.37
CA ILE A 64 -0.10 13.72 11.07
C ILE A 64 0.27 13.34 12.51
N THR A 65 -0.68 13.46 13.44
CA THR A 65 -0.46 13.05 14.83
C THR A 65 -0.55 11.53 14.92
N GLN A 66 0.46 10.90 15.51
CA GLN A 66 0.55 9.43 15.62
C GLN A 66 0.57 8.93 17.07
N ASN A 67 0.37 7.63 17.25
CA ASN A 67 0.58 6.90 18.50
C ASN A 67 1.95 7.27 19.13
N PRO A 68 2.01 7.59 20.43
CA PRO A 68 3.22 8.09 21.09
C PRO A 68 4.37 7.08 21.16
N HIS A 69 4.14 5.80 20.87
CA HIS A 69 5.17 4.78 20.72
C HIS A 69 5.82 4.76 19.34
N ASN A 70 5.30 5.48 18.34
CA ASN A 70 5.95 5.60 17.03
C ASN A 70 6.99 6.73 17.07
N ALA A 71 8.24 6.43 16.70
CA ALA A 71 9.23 7.43 16.34
C ALA A 71 9.09 7.84 14.86
N ALA A 72 8.87 6.86 13.98
CA ALA A 72 8.70 7.01 12.54
C ALA A 72 7.80 5.91 11.98
N ARG A 73 7.13 6.17 10.85
CA ARG A 73 6.44 5.15 10.05
C ARG A 73 6.62 5.44 8.56
N ASP A 74 7.15 4.47 7.83
CA ASP A 74 7.17 4.51 6.36
C ASP A 74 5.79 4.14 5.77
N ASN A 75 5.55 4.55 4.53
CA ASN A 75 4.29 4.37 3.79
C ASN A 75 3.08 4.98 4.55
N GLY A 76 1.86 4.76 4.08
CA GLY A 76 0.69 5.35 4.73
C GLY A 76 -0.57 5.27 3.90
N GLN A 77 -0.84 4.13 3.28
CA GLN A 77 -2.06 3.94 2.50
C GLN A 77 -3.26 3.77 3.42
N SER A 78 -4.40 4.35 3.04
CA SER A 78 -5.63 4.28 3.84
C SER A 78 -6.86 3.91 3.02
N VAL A 79 -7.87 3.40 3.71
CA VAL A 79 -9.23 3.18 3.18
C VAL A 79 -10.26 3.46 4.27
N ARG A 80 -11.48 3.85 3.85
CA ARG A 80 -12.62 3.95 4.76
C ARG A 80 -13.40 2.65 4.86
N TYR A 81 -13.50 2.14 6.09
CA TYR A 81 -14.43 1.07 6.45
C TYR A 81 -15.52 1.65 7.35
N GLY A 82 -16.76 1.76 6.85
CA GLY A 82 -17.87 2.31 7.64
C GLY A 82 -17.66 3.78 8.06
N ASN A 83 -17.53 4.02 9.36
CA ASN A 83 -17.31 5.33 9.98
C ASN A 83 -15.85 5.59 10.41
N GLN A 84 -14.90 4.74 10.02
CA GLN A 84 -13.48 4.86 10.36
C GLN A 84 -12.61 4.86 9.09
N SER A 85 -11.50 5.60 9.12
CA SER A 85 -10.38 5.41 8.19
C SER A 85 -9.39 4.43 8.81
N VAL A 86 -8.89 3.49 8.01
CA VAL A 86 -7.92 2.46 8.42
C VAL A 86 -6.67 2.65 7.57
N TRP A 87 -5.53 2.79 8.25
CA TRP A 87 -4.23 3.13 7.70
C TRP A 87 -3.23 2.00 7.88
N PHE A 88 -2.39 1.79 6.88
CA PHE A 88 -1.38 0.74 6.84
C PHE A 88 -0.01 1.35 6.55
N PHE A 89 1.00 0.87 7.26
CA PHE A 89 2.35 1.42 7.29
C PHE A 89 3.39 0.30 7.21
N ASP A 90 4.49 0.65 6.55
CA ASP A 90 5.68 -0.18 6.40
C ASP A 90 6.59 0.04 7.62
N ASP A 91 7.91 0.02 7.40
CA ASP A 91 8.95 0.03 8.44
C ASP A 91 8.66 1.10 9.51
N THR A 92 8.45 0.63 10.74
CA THR A 92 7.96 1.41 11.87
C THR A 92 8.98 1.38 13.01
N ILE A 93 9.62 2.53 13.26
CA ILE A 93 10.55 2.70 14.38
C ILE A 93 9.75 2.99 15.64
N LEU A 94 9.93 2.17 16.67
CA LEU A 94 9.31 2.35 17.98
C LEU A 94 10.20 3.15 18.94
N LYS A 95 9.55 3.82 19.90
CA LYS A 95 10.14 4.46 21.07
C LYS A 95 9.33 4.13 22.32
N ASN A 96 10.01 3.96 23.46
CA ASN A 96 9.41 3.64 24.77
C ASN A 96 8.46 2.40 24.75
N PRO A 97 8.95 1.17 24.46
CA PRO A 97 10.34 0.79 24.31
C PRO A 97 10.87 1.08 22.90
N ASP A 98 12.19 1.21 22.80
CA ASP A 98 12.87 1.29 21.51
C ASP A 98 12.75 -0.08 20.81
N GLY A 99 12.48 -0.06 19.51
CA GLY A 99 12.24 -1.27 18.75
C GLY A 99 12.03 -0.99 17.27
N PHE A 100 11.89 -2.06 16.51
CA PHE A 100 11.60 -2.00 15.10
C PHE A 100 10.47 -2.98 14.81
N LEU A 101 9.35 -2.46 14.34
CA LEU A 101 8.32 -3.26 13.70
C LEU A 101 8.45 -3.02 12.22
N THR A 102 8.14 -4.05 11.47
CA THR A 102 8.33 -4.00 10.05
C THR A 102 7.09 -3.43 9.39
N SER A 103 5.89 -3.78 9.86
CA SER A 103 4.59 -3.20 9.52
C SER A 103 3.84 -2.78 10.76
N THR A 104 3.06 -1.72 10.63
CA THR A 104 1.99 -1.42 11.59
C THR A 104 0.73 -0.94 10.88
N ALA A 105 -0.36 -0.84 11.63
CA ALA A 105 -1.60 -0.28 11.14
C ALA A 105 -2.28 0.55 12.25
N ALA A 106 -3.15 1.45 11.86
CA ALA A 106 -3.92 2.30 12.77
C ALA A 106 -5.31 2.57 12.20
N THR A 107 -6.21 3.10 13.00
CA THR A 107 -7.53 3.56 12.58
C THR A 107 -8.00 4.74 13.41
N THR A 108 -8.90 5.53 12.85
CA THR A 108 -9.54 6.67 13.51
C THR A 108 -10.96 6.87 12.98
N SER A 109 -11.89 7.27 13.84
CA SER A 109 -13.21 7.78 13.44
C SER A 109 -13.18 9.24 12.98
N ASP A 110 -12.04 9.92 13.15
CA ASP A 110 -11.79 11.22 12.52
C ASP A 110 -11.77 11.08 10.99
N LEU A 111 -12.73 11.73 10.34
CA LEU A 111 -12.93 11.74 8.90
C LEU A 111 -12.95 13.18 8.34
N ASP A 112 -12.48 14.18 9.11
CA ASP A 112 -12.31 15.56 8.66
C ASP A 112 -10.86 16.00 8.81
N ALA A 113 -10.05 15.76 7.77
CA ALA A 113 -8.64 16.12 7.76
C ALA A 113 -8.36 17.64 7.67
N SER A 114 -9.37 18.51 7.87
CA SER A 114 -9.23 19.96 7.65
C SER A 114 -8.40 20.69 8.71
N ASP A 115 -8.26 20.11 9.91
CA ASP A 115 -7.38 20.55 10.99
C ASP A 115 -6.26 19.53 11.31
N ASN A 116 -5.88 18.73 10.30
CA ASN A 116 -4.93 17.59 10.34
C ASN A 116 -5.62 16.26 10.73
N ILE A 117 -4.86 15.17 10.89
CA ILE A 117 -5.38 13.82 11.21
C ILE A 117 -4.71 13.28 12.47
N THR A 118 -5.49 12.61 13.33
CA THR A 118 -4.98 11.91 14.53
C THR A 118 -5.13 10.40 14.42
N LEU A 119 -4.01 9.67 14.45
CA LEU A 119 -3.87 8.21 14.37
C LEU A 119 -3.14 7.63 15.60
N THR A 120 -3.80 7.68 16.76
CA THR A 120 -3.21 7.24 18.03
C THR A 120 -3.45 5.76 18.37
N SER A 121 -4.37 5.09 17.67
CA SER A 121 -4.63 3.66 17.86
C SER A 121 -3.39 2.79 17.58
N ALA A 122 -3.22 1.71 18.33
CA ALA A 122 -2.13 0.76 18.15
C ALA A 122 -2.38 -0.25 17.00
N ASN A 123 -3.62 -0.43 16.53
CA ASN A 123 -3.98 -1.45 15.53
C ASN A 123 -5.17 -1.01 14.64
N PRO A 124 -5.54 -1.74 13.55
CA PRO A 124 -6.57 -1.31 12.60
C PRO A 124 -8.02 -1.67 12.99
N LEU A 125 -8.21 -2.40 14.10
CA LEU A 125 -9.46 -3.06 14.48
C LEU A 125 -10.24 -2.30 15.57
N ASP A 126 -9.59 -1.34 16.23
CA ASP A 126 -10.13 -0.60 17.37
C ASP A 126 -9.39 0.74 17.55
N GLU A 127 -10.09 1.85 17.34
CA GLU A 127 -9.51 3.20 17.48
C GLU A 127 -9.08 3.52 18.93
N HIS A 128 -9.68 2.86 19.93
CA HIS A 128 -9.33 3.03 21.34
C HIS A 128 -8.20 2.10 21.79
N SER A 129 -7.64 1.28 20.89
CA SER A 129 -6.47 0.45 21.21
C SER A 129 -5.27 1.32 21.56
N THR A 130 -4.83 1.31 22.81
CA THR A 130 -3.65 2.04 23.26
C THR A 130 -2.41 1.15 23.34
N GLY A 131 -1.25 1.75 23.64
CA GLY A 131 0.02 1.06 23.85
C GLY A 131 0.87 0.90 22.58
N VAL A 132 1.91 0.08 22.69
CA VAL A 132 2.83 -0.24 21.59
C VAL A 132 2.07 -0.97 20.49
N PRO A 133 2.12 -0.52 19.22
CA PRO A 133 1.57 -1.26 18.10
C PRO A 133 2.09 -2.70 18.06
N PRO A 134 1.27 -3.69 17.68
CA PRO A 134 1.78 -4.97 17.24
C PRO A 134 2.23 -4.87 15.78
N GLU A 135 3.02 -5.84 15.37
CA GLU A 135 3.31 -6.10 13.96
C GLU A 135 1.98 -6.47 13.22
N PHE A 136 1.71 -5.87 12.06
CA PHE A 136 0.37 -5.90 11.44
C PHE A 136 0.03 -7.21 10.70
N VAL A 137 0.79 -7.62 9.68
CA VAL A 137 0.35 -8.69 8.75
C VAL A 137 1.08 -10.02 8.99
N PRO A 138 0.46 -11.20 9.11
CA PRO A 138 1.07 -12.26 9.94
C PRO A 138 2.38 -13.02 9.58
N PHE A 139 3.14 -13.56 10.57
CA PHE A 139 4.42 -14.32 10.42
C PHE A 139 3.95 -15.76 10.47
N SER A 140 4.39 -16.58 9.53
CA SER A 140 4.23 -18.02 9.65
C SER A 140 5.13 -18.56 10.77
N ALA A 141 4.75 -19.72 11.31
CA ALA A 141 5.62 -20.43 12.24
C ALA A 141 6.98 -20.79 11.60
N ALA A 142 7.03 -20.96 10.27
CA ALA A 142 8.24 -21.23 9.53
C ALA A 142 9.18 -20.01 9.47
N GLU A 143 8.65 -18.81 9.20
CA GLU A 143 9.45 -17.56 9.20
C GLU A 143 10.03 -17.26 10.59
N LEU A 144 9.26 -17.52 11.66
CA LEU A 144 9.74 -17.36 13.04
C LEU A 144 10.80 -18.41 13.40
N ALA A 145 10.57 -19.69 13.05
CA ALA A 145 11.53 -20.77 13.29
C ALA A 145 12.86 -20.53 12.56
N PHE A 146 12.81 -20.14 11.30
CA PHE A 146 13.98 -19.79 10.48
C PHE A 146 14.78 -18.64 11.09
N GLN A 147 14.12 -17.54 11.47
CA GLN A 147 14.80 -16.42 12.13
C GLN A 147 15.40 -16.81 13.48
N GLN A 148 14.76 -17.72 14.23
CA GLN A 148 15.28 -18.22 15.49
C GLN A 148 16.50 -19.15 15.30
N GLU A 149 16.47 -20.00 14.27
CA GLU A 149 17.59 -20.88 13.90
C GLU A 149 18.83 -20.08 13.48
N HIS A 150 18.61 -19.01 12.70
CA HIS A 150 19.68 -18.15 12.16
C HIS A 150 20.00 -16.93 13.04
N ALA A 151 19.44 -16.83 14.25
CA ALA A 151 19.67 -15.70 15.16
C ALA A 151 21.10 -15.71 15.75
N SER A 152 21.90 -14.68 15.44
CA SER A 152 23.20 -14.45 16.09
C SER A 152 23.43 -12.98 16.41
N ALA A 153 24.17 -12.74 17.49
CA ALA A 153 24.67 -11.41 17.86
C ALA A 153 25.94 -11.00 17.09
N ASP A 154 26.63 -11.94 16.45
CA ASP A 154 27.78 -11.70 15.56
C ASP A 154 27.74 -12.69 14.37
N CYS A 155 27.63 -12.15 13.16
CA CYS A 155 27.66 -12.93 11.91
C CYS A 155 28.96 -12.77 11.12
N THR A 156 29.90 -11.95 11.61
CA THR A 156 31.15 -11.59 10.92
C THR A 156 31.97 -12.82 10.56
N ASN A 157 32.05 -13.80 11.46
CA ASN A 157 32.84 -15.02 11.29
C ASN A 157 31.99 -16.31 11.28
N SER A 158 30.67 -16.20 11.10
CA SER A 158 29.80 -17.38 11.01
C SER A 158 30.15 -18.25 9.79
N THR A 159 29.68 -19.49 9.75
CA THR A 159 29.61 -20.32 8.53
C THR A 159 28.17 -20.48 8.03
N ASP A 160 27.19 -20.02 8.81
CA ASP A 160 25.79 -19.96 8.41
C ASP A 160 25.59 -18.82 7.39
N GLU A 161 25.03 -19.16 6.23
CA GLU A 161 24.77 -18.26 5.11
C GLU A 161 23.59 -17.32 5.37
N TYR A 162 22.66 -17.73 6.25
CA TYR A 162 21.50 -16.94 6.64
C TYR A 162 21.65 -16.27 8.00
N CYS A 163 22.82 -16.34 8.64
CA CYS A 163 23.09 -15.72 9.94
C CYS A 163 22.60 -14.28 10.02
N GLY A 164 21.69 -13.99 10.96
CA GLY A 164 21.11 -12.66 11.17
C GLY A 164 20.01 -12.27 10.17
N THR A 165 19.57 -13.18 9.31
CA THR A 165 18.49 -12.93 8.36
C THR A 165 17.17 -12.71 9.08
N VAL A 166 16.47 -11.64 8.72
CA VAL A 166 15.10 -11.36 9.15
C VAL A 166 14.19 -11.10 7.96
N PHE A 167 12.90 -11.36 8.15
CA PHE A 167 11.83 -11.02 7.22
C PHE A 167 11.11 -9.74 7.74
N ALA A 168 10.47 -8.89 6.90
CA ALA A 168 9.92 -7.58 7.36
C ALA A 168 8.60 -7.04 6.73
N HIS A 169 7.43 -6.86 7.43
CA HIS A 169 6.10 -6.53 6.83
C HIS A 169 5.79 -5.11 6.31
N TRP A 170 5.09 -4.88 5.19
CA TRP A 170 5.07 -3.65 4.35
C TRP A 170 3.76 -3.78 3.55
N PRO A 171 2.65 -3.37 4.15
CA PRO A 171 1.35 -3.39 3.51
C PRO A 171 1.28 -2.38 2.35
N GLY A 172 0.94 -2.89 1.19
CA GLY A 172 0.66 -2.10 0.00
C GLY A 172 -0.80 -1.62 -0.06
N PRO A 173 -1.30 -1.39 -1.28
CA PRO A 173 -2.68 -0.97 -1.53
C PRO A 173 -3.75 -1.78 -0.82
N ALA A 174 -4.83 -1.11 -0.42
CA ALA A 174 -5.98 -1.71 0.25
C ALA A 174 -7.31 -1.42 -0.45
N VAL A 175 -8.28 -2.32 -0.30
CA VAL A 175 -9.67 -2.15 -0.76
C VAL A 175 -10.65 -2.72 0.27
N VAL A 176 -11.86 -2.16 0.32
CA VAL A 176 -12.92 -2.64 1.21
C VAL A 176 -13.90 -3.54 0.47
N ASP A 177 -13.94 -4.81 0.84
CA ASP A 177 -14.92 -5.80 0.41
C ASP A 177 -16.04 -5.87 1.45
N GLN A 178 -16.92 -4.87 1.43
CA GLN A 178 -17.97 -4.69 2.45
C GLN A 178 -18.93 -5.89 2.50
N ALA A 179 -19.20 -6.52 1.35
CA ALA A 179 -20.08 -7.69 1.25
C ALA A 179 -19.55 -8.91 2.04
N ARG A 180 -18.24 -8.96 2.32
CA ARG A 180 -17.57 -9.99 3.12
C ARG A 180 -16.95 -9.41 4.40
N HIS A 181 -17.37 -8.21 4.79
CA HIS A 181 -16.99 -7.51 6.02
C HIS A 181 -15.48 -7.38 6.25
N ARG A 182 -14.69 -7.29 5.17
CA ARG A 182 -13.23 -7.32 5.24
C ARG A 182 -12.58 -6.17 4.47
N ILE A 183 -11.37 -5.82 4.89
CA ILE A 183 -10.43 -5.06 4.09
C ILE A 183 -9.43 -6.05 3.50
N LEU A 184 -9.25 -6.02 2.19
CA LEU A 184 -8.15 -6.71 1.53
C LEU A 184 -6.99 -5.74 1.39
N VAL A 185 -5.86 -6.07 1.99
CA VAL A 185 -4.62 -5.27 1.95
C VAL A 185 -3.58 -6.10 1.22
N SER A 186 -2.89 -5.57 0.22
CA SER A 186 -1.79 -6.30 -0.38
C SER A 186 -0.54 -6.21 0.48
N TYR A 187 0.34 -7.18 0.30
CA TYR A 187 1.64 -7.27 0.94
C TYR A 187 2.55 -8.11 0.02
N GLY A 188 3.65 -8.65 0.51
CA GLY A 188 4.49 -9.66 -0.16
C GLY A 188 5.52 -10.39 0.73
N LYS A 189 6.77 -10.60 0.30
CA LYS A 189 7.84 -11.27 1.08
C LYS A 189 9.26 -10.80 0.75
N LEU A 190 10.03 -10.28 1.73
CA LEU A 190 11.42 -9.75 1.78
C LEU A 190 12.15 -10.65 2.76
N CYS A 191 13.44 -10.81 2.55
CA CYS A 191 14.37 -11.04 3.65
C CYS A 191 15.58 -10.12 3.55
N ARG A 192 16.21 -9.81 4.68
CA ARG A 192 17.38 -8.92 4.79
C ARG A 192 18.42 -9.47 5.75
N GLY A 193 19.70 -9.18 5.49
CA GLY A 193 20.82 -9.58 6.36
C GLY A 193 21.51 -10.90 6.00
N GLY A 194 21.07 -11.60 4.95
CA GLY A 194 21.75 -12.80 4.46
C GLY A 194 23.08 -12.48 3.78
N ARG A 195 23.94 -13.50 3.65
CA ARG A 195 25.27 -13.35 3.03
C ARG A 195 25.20 -13.07 1.53
N VAL A 196 26.32 -12.55 1.01
CA VAL A 196 26.58 -12.42 -0.43
C VAL A 196 26.37 -13.78 -1.12
N GLY A 197 25.55 -13.80 -2.17
CA GLY A 197 25.12 -14.98 -2.90
C GLY A 197 23.79 -15.60 -2.44
N THR A 198 23.20 -15.16 -1.32
CA THR A 198 21.92 -15.71 -0.82
C THR A 198 20.70 -14.97 -1.39
N PRO A 199 19.50 -15.59 -1.39
CA PRO A 199 18.24 -14.90 -1.69
C PRO A 199 17.91 -13.72 -0.76
N CYS A 200 18.66 -13.55 0.32
CA CYS A 200 18.54 -12.48 1.31
C CYS A 200 19.73 -11.50 1.27
N GLU A 201 20.60 -11.58 0.25
CA GLU A 201 21.73 -10.68 0.04
C GLU A 201 21.26 -9.24 -0.13
N SER A 202 21.21 -8.51 0.98
CA SER A 202 20.80 -7.12 1.00
C SER A 202 21.26 -6.47 2.28
N GLY A 203 21.55 -5.18 2.17
CA GLY A 203 21.58 -4.29 3.33
C GLY A 203 20.17 -4.08 3.89
N PHE A 204 20.01 -3.02 4.66
CA PHE A 204 18.78 -2.69 5.39
C PHE A 204 17.47 -2.75 4.57
N VAL A 205 17.53 -2.48 3.26
CA VAL A 205 16.39 -2.43 2.33
C VAL A 205 15.76 -3.80 2.03
N GLY A 206 16.53 -4.90 2.13
CA GLY A 206 16.04 -6.27 1.87
C GLY A 206 16.00 -6.74 0.40
N GLN A 207 15.68 -8.03 0.21
CA GLN A 207 15.58 -8.74 -1.08
C GLN A 207 14.23 -9.43 -1.31
N ALA A 208 13.85 -9.49 -2.59
CA ALA A 208 12.54 -9.90 -3.09
C ALA A 208 12.20 -11.39 -3.07
N GLN A 209 11.02 -11.77 -2.57
CA GLN A 209 10.50 -13.15 -2.62
C GLN A 209 9.11 -13.28 -3.31
N GLY A 210 8.06 -12.50 -2.96
CA GLY A 210 6.76 -12.51 -3.70
C GLY A 210 5.75 -11.45 -3.23
N THR A 211 4.57 -11.29 -3.84
CA THR A 211 3.42 -10.50 -3.32
C THR A 211 2.29 -11.39 -2.83
N GLY A 212 1.52 -10.97 -1.81
CA GLY A 212 0.37 -11.70 -1.23
C GLY A 212 -0.78 -10.77 -0.81
N LEU A 213 -1.85 -11.33 -0.23
CA LEU A 213 -3.00 -10.55 0.30
C LEU A 213 -3.36 -10.89 1.75
N VAL A 214 -3.61 -9.85 2.54
CA VAL A 214 -4.15 -9.91 3.90
C VAL A 214 -5.65 -9.70 3.85
N SER A 215 -6.40 -10.46 4.63
CA SER A 215 -7.76 -10.13 5.02
C SER A 215 -7.77 -9.60 6.43
N VAL A 216 -8.20 -8.34 6.59
CA VAL A 216 -8.60 -7.76 7.88
C VAL A 216 -10.10 -7.93 7.98
N ASP A 217 -10.57 -8.98 8.66
CA ASP A 217 -11.99 -9.20 8.91
C ASP A 217 -12.43 -8.31 10.09
N MET A 218 -13.33 -7.37 9.79
CA MET A 218 -13.77 -6.34 10.73
C MET A 218 -14.92 -6.84 11.63
N ASN A 219 -15.55 -7.98 11.31
CA ASN A 219 -16.58 -8.59 12.14
C ASN A 219 -15.97 -9.50 13.21
N SER A 220 -15.05 -10.39 12.82
CA SER A 220 -14.33 -11.29 13.74
C SER A 220 -13.18 -10.58 14.47
N LYS A 221 -12.75 -9.42 13.96
CA LYS A 221 -11.52 -8.71 14.35
C LYS A 221 -10.26 -9.59 14.20
N THR A 222 -10.18 -10.34 13.10
CA THR A 222 -9.02 -11.19 12.77
C THR A 222 -8.25 -10.68 11.56
N ILE A 223 -6.91 -10.71 11.64
CA ILE A 223 -6.01 -10.40 10.53
C ILE A 223 -5.38 -11.71 10.07
N THR A 224 -5.43 -11.99 8.76
CA THR A 224 -5.01 -13.29 8.22
C THR A 224 -4.37 -13.12 6.85
N ARG A 225 -3.17 -13.65 6.65
CA ARG A 225 -2.59 -13.87 5.31
C ARG A 225 -3.41 -14.92 4.60
N LEU A 226 -3.88 -14.60 3.41
CA LEU A 226 -4.64 -15.54 2.60
C LEU A 226 -3.66 -16.51 1.92
N THR A 227 -4.01 -17.79 1.87
CA THR A 227 -3.32 -18.77 1.01
C THR A 227 -3.82 -18.62 -0.43
N ALA A 228 -2.89 -18.55 -1.39
CA ALA A 228 -3.23 -18.60 -2.81
C ALA A 228 -3.35 -20.05 -3.30
N THR A 229 -4.30 -20.29 -4.19
CA THR A 229 -4.63 -21.60 -4.76
C THR A 229 -4.51 -21.59 -6.28
N ASN A 230 -4.36 -22.79 -6.87
CA ASN A 230 -4.24 -23.00 -8.32
C ASN A 230 -3.13 -22.16 -9.00
N ARG A 231 -2.04 -21.87 -8.28
CA ARG A 231 -0.80 -21.35 -8.89
C ARG A 231 -0.20 -22.40 -9.85
N PRO A 232 0.46 -21.97 -10.95
CA PRO A 232 1.16 -22.88 -11.84
C PRO A 232 2.47 -23.44 -11.24
N ALA A 233 3.02 -22.79 -10.21
CA ALA A 233 4.21 -23.19 -9.48
C ALA A 233 4.19 -22.62 -8.05
N ASP A 234 4.95 -23.21 -7.15
CA ASP A 234 5.20 -22.65 -5.83
C ASP A 234 6.20 -21.48 -5.88
N ILE A 235 6.08 -20.57 -4.92
CA ILE A 235 6.98 -19.43 -4.79
C ILE A 235 8.01 -19.80 -3.70
N PRO A 236 9.32 -19.85 -4.03
CA PRO A 236 10.35 -20.18 -3.05
C PRO A 236 10.52 -19.04 -2.05
N SER A 237 10.96 -19.41 -0.85
CA SER A 237 11.44 -18.49 0.18
C SER A 237 12.58 -19.15 0.96
N PRO A 238 13.37 -18.39 1.73
CA PRO A 238 14.48 -18.92 2.52
C PRO A 238 14.08 -20.07 3.45
N GLU A 239 12.89 -20.02 4.05
CA GLU A 239 12.35 -21.09 4.90
C GLU A 239 11.64 -22.24 4.15
N GLY A 240 11.63 -22.22 2.81
CA GLY A 240 11.07 -23.28 1.97
C GLY A 240 10.20 -22.76 0.83
N THR A 241 8.89 -22.95 0.93
CA THR A 241 7.89 -22.40 0.00
C THR A 241 6.82 -21.66 0.77
N ASP A 242 6.35 -20.54 0.23
CA ASP A 242 5.34 -19.70 0.88
C ASP A 242 4.03 -19.74 0.09
N ASP A 243 3.03 -20.42 0.65
CA ASP A 243 1.72 -20.62 0.04
C ASP A 243 0.82 -19.38 0.11
N THR A 244 1.19 -18.39 0.93
CA THR A 244 0.46 -17.13 1.09
C THR A 244 0.86 -16.08 0.05
N LEU A 245 1.92 -16.33 -0.73
CA LEU A 245 2.31 -15.50 -1.86
C LEU A 245 1.47 -15.87 -3.09
N PHE A 246 0.85 -14.84 -3.67
CA PHE A 246 -0.01 -14.91 -4.83
C PHE A 246 0.81 -14.81 -6.12
N PHE A 247 1.82 -13.92 -6.13
CA PHE A 247 2.64 -13.66 -7.31
C PHE A 247 4.14 -13.63 -6.97
N PRO A 248 5.01 -14.14 -7.87
CA PRO A 248 6.45 -14.06 -7.72
C PRO A 248 6.99 -12.67 -8.09
N VAL A 249 8.28 -12.46 -7.83
CA VAL A 249 9.05 -11.28 -8.23
C VAL A 249 8.75 -10.79 -9.64
N GLY A 250 8.36 -9.52 -9.76
CA GLY A 250 8.09 -8.84 -11.03
C GLY A 250 6.69 -9.06 -11.58
N GLN A 251 5.82 -9.81 -10.88
CA GLN A 251 4.42 -10.02 -11.24
C GLN A 251 3.46 -9.44 -10.21
N ASP A 252 3.82 -8.31 -9.61
CA ASP A 252 3.21 -7.82 -8.37
C ASP A 252 1.82 -7.17 -8.55
N TRP A 253 0.86 -7.94 -9.05
CA TRP A 253 -0.45 -7.52 -9.56
C TRP A 253 -1.40 -6.89 -8.54
N SER A 254 -0.99 -6.77 -7.27
CA SER A 254 -1.68 -6.02 -6.22
C SER A 254 -0.76 -5.05 -5.47
N GLY A 255 0.54 -5.04 -5.77
CA GLY A 255 1.56 -4.32 -5.00
C GLY A 255 1.60 -2.81 -5.26
N GLN A 256 1.13 -2.34 -6.43
CA GLN A 256 1.31 -0.95 -6.82
C GLN A 256 0.06 -0.08 -6.66
N ALA A 257 -1.13 -0.63 -6.98
CA ALA A 257 -2.43 -0.07 -6.64
C ALA A 257 -3.49 -1.18 -6.62
N MET A 258 -4.62 -0.95 -5.95
CA MET A 258 -5.83 -1.76 -6.10
C MET A 258 -7.07 -0.86 -6.11
N VAL A 259 -8.12 -1.29 -6.80
CA VAL A 259 -9.46 -0.67 -6.75
C VAL A 259 -10.54 -1.73 -6.93
N LEU A 260 -11.59 -1.69 -6.11
CA LEU A 260 -12.74 -2.59 -6.22
C LEU A 260 -13.87 -1.89 -7.01
N VAL A 261 -14.40 -2.57 -8.03
CA VAL A 261 -15.48 -2.06 -8.88
C VAL A 261 -16.58 -3.12 -8.97
N GLY A 262 -17.66 -2.92 -8.21
CA GLY A 262 -18.63 -3.98 -7.93
C GLY A 262 -17.93 -5.17 -7.27
N ASP A 263 -18.20 -6.39 -7.74
CA ASP A 263 -17.51 -7.61 -7.29
C ASP A 263 -16.17 -7.89 -8.01
N THR A 264 -15.65 -6.96 -8.82
CA THR A 264 -14.36 -7.15 -9.52
C THR A 264 -13.26 -6.33 -8.87
N LEU A 265 -12.24 -7.01 -8.33
CA LEU A 265 -10.99 -6.39 -7.91
C LEU A 265 -10.13 -6.13 -9.15
N TYR A 266 -9.66 -4.90 -9.30
CA TYR A 266 -8.58 -4.53 -10.22
C TYR A 266 -7.32 -4.27 -9.41
N GLY A 267 -6.21 -4.87 -9.82
CA GLY A 267 -4.91 -4.68 -9.18
C GLY A 267 -3.86 -4.30 -10.22
N TYR A 268 -2.94 -3.41 -9.84
CA TYR A 268 -1.89 -2.89 -10.72
C TYR A 268 -0.54 -3.42 -10.27
N GLY A 269 0.26 -3.84 -11.26
CA GLY A 269 1.53 -4.52 -11.04
C GLY A 269 2.28 -4.75 -12.35
N LYS A 270 3.26 -5.66 -12.33
CA LYS A 270 4.23 -5.88 -13.42
C LYS A 270 4.77 -4.55 -13.93
N CYS A 271 5.28 -3.75 -13.00
CA CYS A 271 5.67 -2.38 -13.27
C CYS A 271 7.08 -2.28 -13.84
N THR A 272 7.27 -1.40 -14.81
CA THR A 272 8.56 -0.89 -15.26
C THR A 272 8.75 0.55 -14.74
N LEU A 273 9.81 1.23 -15.20
CA LEU A 273 9.96 2.67 -15.00
C LEU A 273 8.88 3.47 -15.78
N ASP A 274 8.39 2.94 -16.90
CA ASP A 274 7.44 3.60 -17.79
C ASP A 274 5.99 3.52 -17.26
N GLY A 275 5.67 2.51 -16.46
CA GLY A 275 4.34 2.34 -15.89
C GLY A 275 4.04 0.92 -15.40
N CYS A 276 2.76 0.68 -15.10
CA CYS A 276 2.26 -0.62 -14.64
C CYS A 276 1.14 -1.14 -15.54
N GLY A 277 1.02 -2.46 -15.64
CA GLY A 277 -0.17 -3.11 -16.18
C GLY A 277 -1.30 -3.19 -15.16
N VAL A 278 -2.42 -3.78 -15.57
CA VAL A 278 -3.55 -4.07 -14.69
C VAL A 278 -4.06 -5.49 -14.90
N ALA A 279 -4.40 -6.14 -13.79
CA ALA A 279 -5.08 -7.41 -13.74
C ALA A 279 -6.45 -7.24 -13.07
N LYS A 280 -7.36 -8.19 -13.30
CA LYS A 280 -8.66 -8.26 -12.63
C LYS A 280 -9.00 -9.67 -12.17
N VAL A 281 -9.78 -9.77 -11.09
CA VAL A 281 -10.33 -11.03 -10.57
C VAL A 281 -11.67 -10.76 -9.88
N PRO A 282 -12.65 -11.70 -9.90
CA PRO A 282 -13.79 -11.62 -8.99
C PRO A 282 -13.29 -11.65 -7.54
N VAL A 283 -13.67 -10.68 -6.71
CA VAL A 283 -13.14 -10.52 -5.33
C VAL A 283 -13.48 -11.72 -4.42
N ALA A 284 -14.56 -12.44 -4.75
CA ALA A 284 -14.92 -13.73 -4.14
C ALA A 284 -13.84 -14.81 -4.35
N ASN A 285 -13.18 -14.80 -5.51
CA ASN A 285 -12.23 -15.81 -5.97
C ASN A 285 -10.79 -15.28 -5.95
N VAL A 286 -10.52 -14.23 -5.17
CA VAL A 286 -9.22 -13.51 -5.21
C VAL A 286 -8.03 -14.44 -4.97
N THR A 287 -8.20 -15.47 -4.12
CA THR A 287 -7.20 -16.49 -3.80
C THR A 287 -6.89 -17.46 -4.95
N ASP A 288 -7.81 -17.63 -5.91
CA ASP A 288 -7.63 -18.55 -7.03
C ASP A 288 -6.89 -17.84 -8.18
N ILE A 289 -5.58 -18.09 -8.26
CA ILE A 289 -4.69 -17.46 -9.25
C ILE A 289 -5.10 -17.81 -10.70
N SER A 290 -5.80 -18.93 -10.91
CA SER A 290 -6.34 -19.28 -12.24
C SER A 290 -7.52 -18.40 -12.69
N GLN A 291 -8.13 -17.62 -11.80
CA GLN A 291 -9.22 -16.67 -12.11
C GLN A 291 -8.73 -15.27 -12.47
N TRP A 292 -7.46 -14.95 -12.22
CA TRP A 292 -6.90 -13.65 -12.58
C TRP A 292 -6.78 -13.50 -14.10
N ARG A 293 -7.07 -12.29 -14.59
CA ARG A 293 -7.06 -11.95 -16.00
C ARG A 293 -6.30 -10.65 -16.22
N TYR A 294 -5.40 -10.63 -17.19
CA TYR A 294 -4.44 -9.55 -17.41
C TYR A 294 -4.80 -8.74 -18.65
N TYR A 295 -4.80 -7.41 -18.55
CA TYR A 295 -5.23 -6.55 -19.66
C TYR A 295 -4.19 -6.52 -20.78
N VAL A 296 -4.61 -6.82 -22.01
CA VAL A 296 -3.72 -6.89 -23.19
C VAL A 296 -4.01 -5.80 -24.24
N GLY A 297 -4.83 -4.81 -23.88
CA GLY A 297 -5.29 -3.75 -24.79
C GLY A 297 -6.76 -3.89 -25.17
N ALA A 298 -7.19 -3.11 -26.16
CA ALA A 298 -8.55 -3.17 -26.71
C ALA A 298 -8.55 -3.74 -28.13
N ASP A 299 -9.67 -4.34 -28.55
CA ASP A 299 -9.87 -4.74 -29.95
C ASP A 299 -10.11 -3.54 -30.87
N SER A 300 -10.30 -3.79 -32.18
CA SER A 300 -10.57 -2.75 -33.17
C SER A 300 -11.87 -1.96 -32.94
N ASN A 301 -12.77 -2.44 -32.07
CA ASN A 301 -14.02 -1.80 -31.70
C ASN A 301 -13.92 -1.09 -30.33
N GLY A 302 -12.76 -1.13 -29.68
CA GLY A 302 -12.53 -0.55 -28.35
C GLY A 302 -12.91 -1.46 -27.17
N ASN A 303 -13.29 -2.72 -27.40
CA ASN A 303 -13.63 -3.63 -26.31
C ASN A 303 -12.36 -4.14 -25.59
N PRO A 304 -12.30 -4.12 -24.25
CA PRO A 304 -11.11 -4.50 -23.51
C PRO A 304 -10.86 -6.01 -23.56
N GLN A 305 -9.67 -6.39 -24.03
CA GLN A 305 -9.21 -7.78 -24.12
C GLN A 305 -8.39 -8.16 -22.89
N TRP A 306 -8.55 -9.41 -22.46
CA TRP A 306 -7.94 -9.93 -21.23
C TRP A 306 -7.40 -11.34 -21.45
N SER A 307 -6.14 -11.57 -21.08
CA SER A 307 -5.45 -12.86 -21.19
C SER A 307 -5.37 -13.59 -19.85
N THR A 308 -5.12 -14.90 -19.91
CA THR A 308 -4.67 -15.72 -18.76
C THR A 308 -3.16 -15.67 -18.55
N ASP A 309 -2.41 -15.17 -19.54
CA ASP A 309 -0.96 -15.04 -19.49
C ASP A 309 -0.54 -13.64 -18.99
N PRO A 310 0.10 -13.51 -17.80
CA PRO A 310 0.59 -12.23 -17.31
C PRO A 310 1.73 -11.65 -18.17
N GLY A 311 2.43 -12.48 -18.94
CA GLY A 311 3.45 -12.08 -19.90
C GLY A 311 2.93 -11.12 -20.97
N GLN A 312 1.68 -11.30 -21.42
CA GLN A 312 1.05 -10.50 -22.48
C GLN A 312 0.51 -9.14 -22.01
N ALA A 313 0.45 -8.91 -20.70
CA ALA A 313 -0.14 -7.71 -20.13
C ALA A 313 0.59 -6.42 -20.55
N VAL A 314 -0.18 -5.40 -20.97
CA VAL A 314 0.33 -4.09 -21.41
C VAL A 314 0.33 -3.06 -20.27
N VAL A 315 1.25 -2.09 -20.32
CA VAL A 315 1.26 -0.94 -19.41
C VAL A 315 0.06 -0.03 -19.71
N VAL A 316 -0.66 0.38 -18.66
CA VAL A 316 -1.85 1.25 -18.77
C VAL A 316 -1.70 2.62 -18.10
N LYS A 317 -0.92 2.72 -17.02
CA LYS A 317 -0.78 3.95 -16.22
C LYS A 317 0.66 4.15 -15.74
N ALA A 318 0.99 5.37 -15.33
CA ALA A 318 2.29 5.69 -14.75
C ALA A 318 2.48 5.01 -13.37
N ASN A 319 3.74 4.72 -13.07
CA ASN A 319 4.19 4.09 -11.83
C ASN A 319 4.57 5.15 -10.78
N GLY A 320 4.42 4.80 -9.50
CA GLY A 320 4.87 5.57 -8.35
C GLY A 320 5.86 4.76 -7.51
N ALA A 321 6.85 5.44 -6.94
CA ALA A 321 8.05 4.84 -6.35
C ALA A 321 7.77 3.78 -5.26
N ALA A 322 6.76 4.03 -4.43
CA ALA A 322 6.32 3.17 -3.33
C ALA A 322 4.84 2.76 -3.48
N GLY A 323 4.32 2.75 -4.72
CA GLY A 323 2.91 2.53 -5.01
C GLY A 323 2.16 3.80 -5.46
N SER A 324 0.83 3.71 -5.47
CA SER A 324 -0.09 4.80 -5.83
C SER A 324 -1.51 4.51 -5.36
N THR A 325 -2.31 5.53 -5.08
CA THR A 325 -3.75 5.36 -4.83
C THR A 325 -4.53 5.38 -6.14
N VAL A 326 -5.36 4.36 -6.39
CA VAL A 326 -6.35 4.37 -7.47
C VAL A 326 -7.76 4.32 -6.91
N TYR A 327 -8.61 5.29 -7.27
CA TYR A 327 -9.99 5.40 -6.77
C TYR A 327 -10.91 6.04 -7.80
N TRP A 328 -12.22 5.82 -7.69
CA TRP A 328 -13.20 6.60 -8.45
C TRP A 328 -13.47 7.93 -7.76
N ASP A 329 -13.46 9.02 -8.51
CA ASP A 329 -13.84 10.34 -7.99
C ASP A 329 -15.02 10.96 -8.76
N SER A 330 -16.08 11.29 -8.02
CA SER A 330 -17.31 11.84 -8.57
C SER A 330 -17.21 13.30 -9.02
N ALA A 331 -16.26 14.09 -8.51
CA ALA A 331 -16.07 15.47 -8.94
C ALA A 331 -15.29 15.55 -10.25
N PHE A 332 -14.33 14.62 -10.44
CA PHE A 332 -13.68 14.36 -11.72
C PHE A 332 -14.59 13.67 -12.74
N GLY A 333 -15.46 12.75 -12.27
CA GLY A 333 -16.24 11.85 -13.13
C GLY A 333 -15.37 10.76 -13.76
N ALA A 334 -14.31 10.34 -13.08
CA ALA A 334 -13.27 9.45 -13.59
C ALA A 334 -12.59 8.67 -12.45
N TYR A 335 -11.89 7.59 -12.79
CA TYR A 335 -10.86 7.02 -11.93
C TYR A 335 -9.68 7.98 -11.87
N VAL A 336 -9.07 8.14 -10.69
CA VAL A 336 -7.89 8.94 -10.41
C VAL A 336 -6.77 8.01 -9.95
N ASN A 337 -5.56 8.21 -10.49
CA ASN A 337 -4.32 7.55 -10.06
C ASN A 337 -3.41 8.63 -9.47
N THR A 338 -3.10 8.59 -8.18
CA THR A 338 -2.19 9.55 -7.52
C THR A 338 -0.89 8.88 -7.10
N PHE A 339 0.24 9.49 -7.46
CA PHE A 339 1.57 8.89 -7.30
C PHE A 339 2.68 9.95 -7.23
N MET A 340 3.84 9.57 -6.69
CA MET A 340 5.11 10.29 -6.87
C MET A 340 6.10 9.36 -7.56
N GLN A 341 6.78 9.83 -8.61
CA GLN A 341 7.76 9.03 -9.35
C GLN A 341 9.07 8.82 -8.57
N PHE A 342 9.87 7.83 -8.96
CA PHE A 342 11.14 7.53 -8.32
C PHE A 342 12.11 8.73 -8.36
N LEU A 343 12.59 9.15 -7.19
CA LEU A 343 13.42 10.35 -6.95
C LEU A 343 12.81 11.69 -7.42
N ALA A 344 11.51 11.72 -7.74
CA ALA A 344 10.79 12.95 -7.99
C ALA A 344 10.44 13.67 -6.67
N GLN A 345 9.99 14.91 -6.78
CA GLN A 345 9.38 15.67 -5.67
C GLN A 345 7.95 16.13 -6.00
N ASP A 346 7.56 16.02 -7.27
CA ASP A 346 6.23 16.36 -7.73
C ASP A 346 5.29 15.16 -7.51
N VAL A 347 4.22 15.41 -6.76
CA VAL A 347 3.09 14.49 -6.65
C VAL A 347 2.17 14.73 -7.85
N MET A 348 1.88 13.67 -8.56
CA MET A 348 1.20 13.69 -9.85
C MET A 348 -0.15 12.96 -9.76
N TYR A 349 -1.03 13.26 -10.70
CA TYR A 349 -2.25 12.49 -10.94
C TYR A 349 -2.49 12.19 -12.41
N GLN A 350 -3.17 11.08 -12.68
CA GLN A 350 -3.79 10.77 -13.97
C GLN A 350 -5.28 10.49 -13.78
N THR A 351 -6.06 10.57 -14.86
CA THR A 351 -7.50 10.25 -14.87
C THR A 351 -7.84 9.24 -15.97
N ALA A 352 -8.87 8.42 -15.75
CA ALA A 352 -9.36 7.45 -16.74
C ALA A 352 -10.88 7.18 -16.63
N PRO A 353 -11.58 6.84 -17.72
CA PRO A 353 -12.97 6.40 -17.65
C PRO A 353 -13.16 5.03 -17.00
N THR A 354 -12.13 4.18 -17.02
CA THR A 354 -12.15 2.80 -16.52
C THR A 354 -10.83 2.48 -15.81
N PRO A 355 -10.77 1.44 -14.96
CA PRO A 355 -9.52 1.02 -14.32
C PRO A 355 -8.38 0.71 -15.33
N TRP A 356 -8.71 0.15 -16.48
CA TRP A 356 -7.73 -0.18 -17.53
C TRP A 356 -7.44 0.97 -18.50
N GLY A 357 -7.98 2.17 -18.25
CA GLY A 357 -7.69 3.37 -19.04
C GLY A 357 -8.70 3.64 -20.18
N PRO A 358 -8.26 4.34 -21.25
CA PRO A 358 -6.95 4.97 -21.38
C PRO A 358 -6.73 6.02 -20.28
N TRP A 359 -5.54 6.03 -19.68
CA TRP A 359 -5.16 7.00 -18.66
C TRP A 359 -4.64 8.28 -19.31
N SER A 360 -5.01 9.44 -18.75
CA SER A 360 -4.54 10.74 -19.21
C SER A 360 -3.03 10.89 -19.06
N THR A 361 -2.43 11.89 -19.73
CA THR A 361 -1.08 12.34 -19.37
C THR A 361 -1.05 12.77 -17.89
N PRO A 362 0.04 12.50 -17.15
CA PRO A 362 0.20 12.98 -15.79
C PRO A 362 0.07 14.50 -15.69
N SER A 363 -0.65 14.98 -14.69
CA SER A 363 -0.77 16.38 -14.31
C SER A 363 -0.30 16.55 -12.87
N LYS A 364 0.28 17.71 -12.52
CA LYS A 364 0.79 17.94 -11.16
C LYS A 364 -0.35 18.22 -10.18
N LEU A 365 -0.26 17.63 -8.98
CA LEU A 365 -1.00 18.05 -7.79
C LEU A 365 -0.23 19.15 -7.05
N PHE A 366 0.97 18.83 -6.56
CA PHE A 366 1.83 19.75 -5.82
C PHE A 366 3.28 19.25 -5.86
N THR A 367 4.20 20.05 -5.32
CA THR A 367 5.59 19.66 -5.07
C THR A 367 5.75 19.47 -3.55
N ALA A 368 6.22 18.31 -3.10
CA ALA A 368 6.49 18.02 -1.70
C ALA A 368 7.58 18.97 -1.16
N ALA A 369 7.41 19.47 0.06
CA ALA A 369 8.39 20.37 0.67
C ALA A 369 9.68 19.62 0.97
N LYS A 370 10.77 20.01 0.31
CA LYS A 370 12.09 19.40 0.52
C LYS A 370 12.66 19.85 1.85
N THR A 371 12.82 18.92 2.78
CA THR A 371 13.42 19.22 4.10
C THR A 371 14.88 18.75 4.11
N SER A 372 15.10 17.45 4.07
CA SER A 372 16.39 16.80 3.73
C SER A 372 16.17 15.32 3.42
N GLY A 373 17.03 14.73 2.58
CA GLY A 373 16.87 13.35 2.11
C GLY A 373 15.95 13.22 0.90
N VAL A 374 15.19 12.12 0.85
CA VAL A 374 14.23 11.76 -0.21
C VAL A 374 12.82 11.80 0.36
N GLU A 375 11.93 12.51 -0.32
CA GLU A 375 10.49 12.48 -0.05
C GLU A 375 9.87 11.41 -0.99
N TYR A 376 8.95 10.57 -0.50
CA TYR A 376 8.28 9.54 -1.33
C TYR A 376 6.92 9.12 -0.75
N ALA A 377 6.39 7.96 -1.14
CA ALA A 377 5.16 7.37 -0.57
C ALA A 377 3.97 8.35 -0.59
N ALA A 378 3.73 8.99 -1.75
CA ALA A 378 2.65 9.95 -1.90
C ALA A 378 1.32 9.29 -2.26
N PHE A 379 0.34 9.40 -1.38
CA PHE A 379 -0.96 8.76 -1.49
C PHE A 379 -2.11 9.77 -1.40
N ALA A 380 -3.25 9.41 -1.99
CA ALA A 380 -4.51 10.11 -1.78
C ALA A 380 -5.32 9.39 -0.69
N HIS A 381 -6.13 10.15 0.04
CA HIS A 381 -7.06 9.63 1.06
C HIS A 381 -8.49 10.08 0.71
N PRO A 382 -9.16 9.38 -0.23
CA PRO A 382 -10.43 9.83 -0.81
C PRO A 382 -11.54 9.99 0.23
N GLU A 383 -11.44 9.29 1.37
CA GLU A 383 -12.43 9.29 2.44
C GLU A 383 -12.56 10.61 3.21
N TYR A 384 -11.53 11.45 3.15
CA TYR A 384 -11.51 12.81 3.72
C TYR A 384 -11.92 13.88 2.69
N THR A 385 -12.31 13.49 1.47
CA THR A 385 -12.77 14.44 0.45
C THR A 385 -13.94 15.27 0.97
N SER A 386 -13.87 16.59 0.82
CA SER A 386 -14.93 17.50 1.29
C SER A 386 -16.27 17.22 0.62
N ALA A 387 -17.37 17.64 1.27
CA ALA A 387 -18.73 17.42 0.77
C ALA A 387 -19.01 18.02 -0.63
N ASP A 388 -18.27 19.04 -1.07
CA ASP A 388 -18.35 19.60 -2.43
C ASP A 388 -17.55 18.79 -3.48
N GLY A 389 -16.77 17.80 -3.05
CA GLY A 389 -15.90 16.96 -3.86
C GLY A 389 -14.58 17.62 -4.28
N LEU A 390 -14.34 18.89 -3.93
CA LEU A 390 -13.28 19.72 -4.54
C LEU A 390 -12.08 19.96 -3.63
N THR A 391 -12.17 19.67 -2.33
CA THR A 391 -11.00 19.59 -1.43
C THR A 391 -10.65 18.13 -1.23
N LYS A 392 -9.38 17.79 -1.45
CA LYS A 392 -8.85 16.42 -1.30
C LYS A 392 -7.59 16.45 -0.45
N TYR A 393 -7.31 15.35 0.22
CA TYR A 393 -6.17 15.22 1.12
C TYR A 393 -5.24 14.11 0.65
N TYR A 394 -3.95 14.37 0.84
CA TYR A 394 -2.86 13.54 0.38
C TYR A 394 -1.78 13.51 1.46
N THR A 395 -1.07 12.40 1.64
CA THR A 395 0.18 12.38 2.40
C THR A 395 1.37 12.21 1.48
N TYR A 396 2.56 12.49 2.02
CA TYR A 396 3.83 11.93 1.56
C TYR A 396 4.75 11.69 2.76
N TYR A 397 5.63 10.71 2.67
CA TYR A 397 6.65 10.43 3.68
C TYR A 397 7.84 11.38 3.54
N THR A 398 8.35 11.88 4.66
CA THR A 398 9.61 12.64 4.69
C THR A 398 10.70 11.92 5.50
N SER A 399 11.78 11.53 4.81
CA SER A 399 12.90 10.78 5.40
C SER A 399 13.72 11.56 6.42
N SER A 400 13.55 12.89 6.51
CA SER A 400 14.24 13.72 7.50
C SER A 400 13.75 13.52 8.93
N THR A 401 12.47 13.15 9.09
CA THR A 401 11.82 12.98 10.41
C THR A 401 11.09 11.64 10.56
N GLY A 402 10.86 10.91 9.47
CA GLY A 402 10.10 9.66 9.48
C GLY A 402 8.58 9.87 9.58
N ALA A 403 8.09 11.07 9.25
CA ALA A 403 6.71 11.47 9.39
C ALA A 403 5.94 11.42 8.05
N GLN A 404 4.62 11.28 8.14
CA GLN A 404 3.70 11.47 7.03
C GLN A 404 3.18 12.92 7.04
N MET A 405 3.53 13.68 6.02
CA MET A 405 3.16 15.09 5.86
C MET A 405 1.83 15.20 5.11
N LEU A 406 0.81 15.79 5.75
CA LEU A 406 -0.51 15.96 5.17
C LEU A 406 -0.60 17.22 4.30
N VAL A 407 -1.15 17.09 3.10
CA VAL A 407 -1.35 18.17 2.13
C VAL A 407 -2.82 18.23 1.71
N LYS A 408 -3.42 19.39 1.93
CA LYS A 408 -4.76 19.77 1.48
C LYS A 408 -4.67 20.39 0.09
N VAL A 409 -5.37 19.84 -0.89
CA VAL A 409 -5.42 20.36 -2.27
C VAL A 409 -6.85 20.76 -2.61
N ARG A 410 -7.03 21.97 -3.16
CA ARG A 410 -8.31 22.46 -3.66
C ARG A 410 -8.32 22.45 -5.19
N PHE A 411 -9.44 22.04 -5.77
CA PHE A 411 -9.66 22.00 -7.22
C PHE A 411 -10.72 23.02 -7.67
N ALA A 412 -10.36 23.89 -8.61
CA ALA A 412 -11.31 24.74 -9.32
C ALA A 412 -11.85 24.02 -10.55
N ARG A 413 -13.09 24.33 -10.94
CA ARG A 413 -13.61 24.00 -12.27
C ARG A 413 -13.11 25.07 -13.23
N ALA A 414 -12.21 24.70 -14.14
CA ALA A 414 -11.76 25.56 -15.23
C ALA A 414 -12.99 26.09 -16.01
N PRO A 415 -12.98 27.36 -16.45
CA PRO A 415 -14.03 27.89 -17.29
C PRO A 415 -14.29 26.96 -18.47
N LYS A 416 -15.56 26.70 -18.79
CA LYS A 416 -15.88 26.04 -20.05
C LYS A 416 -15.37 26.95 -21.17
N GLY A 417 -14.49 26.43 -22.02
CA GLY A 417 -14.06 27.14 -23.22
C GLY A 417 -15.29 27.57 -24.01
N SER A 418 -15.35 28.86 -24.34
CA SER A 418 -16.42 29.52 -25.08
C SER A 418 -16.44 29.09 -26.55
#